data_AF-A0A9D3PCH5-F1
#
_entry.id   AF-A0A9D3PCH5-F1
#
_cell.length_a   1.000
_cell.length_b   1.000
_cell.length_c   1.000
_cell.angle_alpha   90.00
_cell.angle_beta   90.00
_cell.angle_gamma   90.00
#
_symmetry.space_group_name_H-M   'P 1'
#
loop_
_entity.id
_entity.type
_entity.pdbx_description
1 polymer ?
#
loop_
_entity_poly.entity_id
_entity_poly.type
_entity_poly.pdbx_seq_one_letter_code
_entity_poly.pdbx_strand_id
1 'polypeptide(L)'
;MRLSRALLLVCALLTLVLLVCARRGADAAHRYLRLRPSPSEHLPVPDLIEDPDPEYDPREQDLSERALRKKLGSGYDGDFMSVSAPMQLLIINSTTTTASPSSSAYAHAPSGAMPAEIRRLDLTQTPYGLRVKVGKKARRKFLQWLWTHTHCPVVHVWKDLGVRFWPRYVKEGHCFSERSCSLPEGMFCKPTKSVTKTFLRCGHVQ
;
A
#
# COMPACT_ATOMS: atom_id res chain seq x y z
N MET A 1 39.08 -26.42 -44.23
CA MET A 1 37.68 -25.97 -44.26
C MET A 1 37.56 -24.75 -43.34
N ARG A 2 37.65 -23.53 -43.89
CA ARG A 2 37.55 -22.29 -43.09
C ARG A 2 36.07 -22.00 -42.89
N LEU A 3 35.52 -22.35 -41.71
CA LEU A 3 34.20 -21.83 -41.34
C LEU A 3 34.25 -20.31 -41.43
N SER A 4 33.35 -19.72 -42.21
CA SER A 4 33.31 -18.28 -42.37
C SER A 4 32.98 -17.64 -41.02
N ARG A 5 33.61 -16.50 -40.70
CA ARG A 5 33.29 -15.72 -39.49
C ARG A 5 31.79 -15.43 -39.36
N ALA A 6 31.10 -15.30 -40.50
CA ALA A 6 29.65 -15.15 -40.56
C ALA A 6 28.89 -16.38 -40.00
N LEU A 7 29.35 -17.61 -40.31
CA LEU A 7 28.73 -18.83 -39.81
C LEU A 7 28.88 -18.97 -38.28
N LEU A 8 30.04 -18.58 -37.74
CA LEU A 8 30.27 -18.57 -36.29
C LEU A 8 29.37 -17.55 -35.57
N LEU A 9 29.19 -16.35 -36.15
CA LEU A 9 28.29 -15.32 -35.61
C LEU A 9 26.82 -15.77 -35.63
N VAL A 10 26.38 -16.43 -36.71
CA VAL A 10 25.02 -16.97 -36.81
C VAL A 10 24.78 -18.06 -35.76
N CYS A 11 25.73 -18.98 -35.56
CA CYS A 11 25.64 -20.00 -34.50
C CYS A 11 25.62 -19.39 -33.10
N ALA A 12 26.43 -18.36 -32.84
CA ALA A 12 26.44 -17.65 -31.55
C ALA A 12 25.10 -16.92 -31.29
N LEU A 13 24.50 -16.31 -32.30
CA LEU A 13 23.19 -15.66 -32.19
C LEU A 13 22.07 -16.68 -31.96
N LEU A 14 22.07 -17.80 -32.69
CA LEU A 14 21.08 -18.88 -32.51
C LEU A 14 21.16 -19.50 -31.12
N THR A 15 22.37 -19.76 -30.61
CA THR A 15 22.56 -20.28 -29.26
C THR A 15 22.12 -19.28 -28.18
N LEU A 16 22.41 -17.99 -28.36
CA LEU A 16 21.91 -16.93 -27.48
C LEU A 16 20.37 -16.88 -27.45
N VAL A 17 19.73 -16.94 -28.62
CA VAL A 17 18.27 -16.95 -28.74
C VAL A 17 17.66 -18.18 -28.05
N LEU A 18 18.23 -19.36 -28.26
CA LEU A 18 17.78 -20.60 -27.60
C LEU A 18 17.92 -20.52 -26.07
N LEU A 19 19.04 -20.00 -25.56
CA LEU A 19 19.26 -19.79 -24.12
C LEU A 19 18.25 -18.80 -23.53
N VAL A 20 17.94 -17.71 -24.23
CA VAL A 20 16.95 -16.72 -23.82
C VAL A 20 15.53 -17.32 -23.82
N CYS A 21 15.17 -18.11 -24.83
CA CYS A 21 13.88 -18.81 -24.88
C CYS A 21 13.73 -19.86 -23.79
N ALA A 22 14.77 -20.65 -23.51
CA ALA A 22 14.76 -21.65 -22.44
C ALA A 22 14.61 -21.01 -21.05
N ARG A 23 15.32 -19.90 -20.78
CA ARG A 23 15.19 -19.15 -19.52
C ARG A 23 13.78 -18.58 -19.33
N ARG A 24 13.17 -18.04 -20.39
CA ARG A 24 11.79 -17.55 -20.35
C ARG A 24 10.76 -18.68 -20.17
N GLY A 25 11.00 -19.85 -20.78
CA GLY A 25 10.16 -21.03 -20.63
C GLY A 25 10.16 -21.62 -19.22
N ALA A 26 11.32 -21.61 -18.54
CA ALA A 26 11.45 -22.15 -17.17
C ALA A 26 10.66 -21.32 -16.13
N ASP A 27 10.71 -19.99 -16.20
CA ASP A 27 9.92 -19.10 -15.32
C ASP A 27 8.41 -19.25 -15.56
N ALA A 28 8.00 -19.48 -16.82
CA ALA A 28 6.59 -19.71 -17.16
C ALA A 28 6.09 -21.10 -16.71
N ALA A 29 6.91 -22.15 -16.86
CA ALA A 29 6.57 -23.51 -16.45
C ALA A 29 6.35 -23.63 -14.93
N HIS A 30 7.16 -22.91 -14.11
CA HIS A 30 6.98 -22.86 -12.66
C HIS A 30 5.62 -22.29 -12.24
N ARG A 31 5.07 -21.31 -12.97
CA ARG A 31 3.72 -20.76 -12.71
C ARG A 31 2.61 -21.67 -13.23
N TYR A 32 2.87 -22.44 -14.28
CA TYR A 32 1.92 -23.39 -14.86
C TYR A 32 1.65 -24.59 -13.95
N LEU A 33 2.68 -25.07 -13.25
CA LEU A 33 2.58 -26.22 -12.35
C LEU A 33 2.07 -25.89 -10.94
N ARG A 34 1.86 -24.61 -10.59
CA ARG A 34 1.39 -24.14 -9.27
C ARG A 34 2.06 -24.82 -8.06
N LEU A 35 3.36 -25.09 -8.16
CA LEU A 35 4.14 -25.75 -7.09
C LEU A 35 4.32 -24.87 -5.84
N ARG A 36 4.02 -23.56 -5.95
CA ARG A 36 4.01 -22.60 -4.85
C ARG A 36 2.73 -21.76 -4.91
N PRO A 37 2.21 -21.30 -3.76
CA PRO A 37 1.09 -20.37 -3.74
C PRO A 37 1.47 -19.04 -4.43
N SER A 38 0.50 -18.42 -5.09
CA SER A 38 0.65 -17.06 -5.61
C SER A 38 0.48 -16.06 -4.47
N PRO A 39 1.32 -15.01 -4.39
CA PRO A 39 1.09 -13.92 -3.44
C PRO A 39 -0.23 -13.21 -3.75
N SER A 40 -0.81 -12.62 -2.70
CA SER A 40 -2.02 -11.82 -2.75
C SER A 40 -1.67 -10.34 -2.62
N GLU A 41 -2.37 -9.50 -3.38
CA GLU A 41 -2.27 -8.03 -3.30
C GLU A 41 -3.35 -7.42 -2.39
N HIS A 42 -4.03 -8.25 -1.58
CA HIS A 42 -5.07 -7.79 -0.66
C HIS A 42 -4.47 -6.98 0.50
N LEU A 43 -5.07 -5.81 0.75
CA LEU A 43 -4.70 -4.88 1.82
C LEU A 43 -5.84 -4.77 2.84
N PRO A 44 -5.54 -4.48 4.13
CA PRO A 44 -4.22 -4.26 4.72
C PRO A 44 -3.40 -5.55 4.88
N VAL A 45 -2.07 -5.43 4.91
CA VAL A 45 -1.17 -6.57 5.12
C VAL A 45 -1.17 -6.93 6.60
N PRO A 46 -1.46 -8.19 6.97
CA PRO A 46 -1.36 -8.64 8.36
C PRO A 46 0.07 -8.55 8.89
N ASP A 47 0.20 -8.48 10.20
CA ASP A 47 1.51 -8.46 10.86
C ASP A 47 2.23 -9.79 10.64
N LEU A 48 3.55 -9.68 10.45
CA LEU A 48 4.39 -10.84 10.29
C LEU A 48 4.56 -11.51 11.65
N ILE A 49 4.19 -12.79 11.74
CA ILE A 49 4.44 -13.61 12.92
C ILE A 49 5.92 -13.99 12.89
N GLU A 50 6.71 -13.36 13.75
CA GLU A 50 8.14 -13.63 13.91
C GLU A 50 8.38 -14.72 14.96
N ASP A 51 9.44 -15.50 14.75
CA ASP A 51 9.92 -16.47 15.76
C ASP A 51 10.37 -15.71 17.01
N PRO A 52 9.87 -16.06 18.22
CA PRO A 52 10.24 -15.38 19.46
C PRO A 52 11.69 -15.61 19.91
N ASP A 53 12.45 -16.52 19.28
CA ASP A 53 13.83 -16.81 19.65
C ASP A 53 14.76 -15.59 19.41
N PRO A 54 15.44 -15.06 20.46
CA PRO A 54 16.37 -13.95 20.34
C PRO A 54 17.60 -14.22 19.47
N GLU A 55 17.93 -15.48 19.17
CA GLU A 55 19.07 -15.81 18.30
C GLU A 55 18.94 -15.19 16.89
N TYR A 56 17.71 -14.99 16.43
CA TYR A 56 17.44 -14.37 15.13
C TYR A 56 17.44 -12.83 15.18
N ASP A 57 17.59 -12.21 16.35
CA ASP A 57 17.60 -10.76 16.49
C ASP A 57 18.98 -10.17 16.14
N PRO A 58 19.03 -8.98 15.52
CA PRO A 58 20.29 -8.33 15.18
C PRO A 58 21.07 -7.93 16.43
N ARG A 59 22.39 -8.10 16.37
CA ARG A 59 23.31 -7.63 17.43
C ARG A 59 23.47 -6.12 17.36
N GLU A 60 23.89 -5.50 18.46
CA GLU A 60 24.10 -4.03 18.52
C GLU A 60 25.09 -3.52 17.46
N GLN A 61 26.11 -4.31 17.13
CA GLN A 61 27.12 -3.97 16.12
C GLN A 61 26.50 -3.86 14.71
N ASP A 62 25.46 -4.65 14.44
CA ASP A 62 24.75 -4.69 13.18
C ASP A 62 23.70 -3.54 13.06
N LEU A 63 23.42 -2.84 14.17
CA LEU A 63 22.44 -1.76 14.29
C LEU A 63 23.01 -0.35 14.08
N SER A 64 24.17 -0.23 13.44
CA SER A 64 24.76 1.07 13.11
C SER A 64 23.88 1.88 12.15
N GLU A 65 23.23 2.94 12.66
CA GLU A 65 22.30 3.78 11.88
C GLU A 65 22.96 4.30 10.60
N ARG A 66 24.21 4.77 10.67
CA ARG A 66 24.94 5.29 9.51
C ARG A 66 25.14 4.23 8.42
N ALA A 67 25.47 3.00 8.81
CA ALA A 67 25.68 1.92 7.86
C ALA A 67 24.36 1.47 7.22
N LEU A 68 23.31 1.32 8.03
CA LEU A 68 21.99 0.90 7.58
C LEU A 68 21.33 1.97 6.69
N ARG A 69 21.48 3.25 7.02
CA ARG A 69 21.00 4.36 6.21
C ARG A 69 21.72 4.43 4.86
N LYS A 70 23.03 4.19 4.85
CA LYS A 70 23.81 4.06 3.61
C LYS A 70 23.34 2.85 2.77
N LYS A 71 23.02 1.72 3.41
CA LYS A 71 22.54 0.51 2.73
C LYS A 71 21.13 0.68 2.14
N LEU A 72 20.25 1.37 2.85
CA LEU A 72 18.88 1.66 2.40
C LEU A 72 18.85 2.76 1.32
N GLY A 73 19.78 3.71 1.37
CA GLY A 73 19.96 4.74 0.36
C GLY A 73 18.70 5.59 0.18
N SER A 74 18.25 5.71 -1.08
CA SER A 74 17.05 6.48 -1.44
C SER A 74 15.73 5.85 -1.02
N GLY A 75 15.75 4.63 -0.48
CA GLY A 75 14.55 3.98 0.06
C GLY A 75 14.08 4.59 1.39
N TYR A 76 14.95 5.34 2.07
CA TYR A 76 14.61 5.99 3.34
C TYR A 76 13.72 7.22 3.11
N ASP A 77 12.56 7.23 3.76
CA ASP A 77 11.60 8.32 3.72
C ASP A 77 11.24 8.77 5.14
N GLY A 78 11.74 9.93 5.58
CA GLY A 78 11.54 10.42 6.93
C GLY A 78 10.09 10.78 7.27
N ASP A 79 9.24 11.01 6.27
CA ASP A 79 7.82 11.30 6.52
C ASP A 79 7.03 10.02 6.87
N PHE A 80 7.52 8.86 6.43
CA PHE A 80 6.85 7.57 6.58
C PHE A 80 7.66 6.52 7.36
N MET A 81 8.90 6.80 7.73
CA MET A 81 9.79 5.89 8.44
C MET A 81 10.48 6.59 9.59
N SER A 82 10.65 5.91 10.72
CA SER A 82 11.40 6.40 11.86
C SER A 82 12.24 5.30 12.51
N VAL A 83 13.43 5.68 12.97
CA VAL A 83 14.31 4.78 13.73
C VAL A 83 13.86 4.73 15.20
N SER A 84 13.51 5.88 15.77
CA SER A 84 12.99 6.02 17.13
C SER A 84 11.47 6.01 17.17
N ALA A 85 10.90 5.60 18.30
CA ALA A 85 9.46 5.62 18.49
C ALA A 85 8.92 7.06 18.33
N PRO A 86 7.96 7.30 17.42
CA PRO A 86 7.34 8.60 17.25
C PRO A 86 6.50 8.96 18.48
N MET A 87 6.48 10.25 18.85
CA MET A 87 5.75 10.76 20.02
C MET A 87 4.29 10.31 20.07
N GLN A 88 3.63 10.18 18.92
CA GLN A 88 2.24 9.71 18.85
C GLN A 88 2.07 8.29 19.39
N LEU A 89 3.03 7.38 19.14
CA LEU A 89 2.98 6.03 19.72
C LEU A 89 3.23 6.04 21.22
N LEU A 90 4.14 6.90 21.68
CA LEU A 90 4.46 7.03 23.11
C LEU A 90 3.25 7.53 23.91
N ILE A 91 2.52 8.50 23.38
CA ILE A 91 1.30 9.04 24.02
C ILE A 91 0.24 7.95 24.14
N ILE A 92 -0.02 7.19 23.07
CA ILE A 92 -1.04 6.13 23.06
C ILE A 92 -0.74 5.05 24.12
N ASN A 93 0.53 4.67 24.31
CA ASN A 93 0.89 3.66 25.30
C ASN A 93 0.81 4.19 26.75
N SER A 94 1.02 5.49 26.96
CA SER A 94 0.92 6.14 28.28
C SER A 94 -0.51 6.44 28.72
N THR A 95 -1.47 6.51 27.79
CA THR A 95 -2.89 6.65 28.11
C THR A 95 -3.57 5.30 27.92
N THR A 96 -3.92 4.63 29.02
CA THR A 96 -4.75 3.40 29.07
C THR A 96 -6.21 3.65 28.63
N THR A 97 -6.39 4.38 27.55
CA THR A 97 -7.68 4.67 26.94
C THR A 97 -7.55 4.29 25.49
N THR A 98 -8.36 3.33 25.05
CA THR A 98 -8.74 3.12 23.66
C THR A 98 -9.32 4.42 23.11
N ALA A 99 -8.46 5.37 22.82
CA ALA A 99 -8.79 6.58 22.12
C ALA A 99 -8.96 6.17 20.67
N SER A 100 -10.12 5.57 20.36
CA SER A 100 -10.69 5.65 19.01
C SER A 100 -10.58 7.12 18.63
N PRO A 101 -9.74 7.50 17.65
CA PRO A 101 -9.61 8.89 17.28
C PRO A 101 -11.01 9.43 17.02
N SER A 102 -11.36 10.50 17.73
CA SER A 102 -12.67 11.12 17.69
C SER A 102 -13.16 11.24 16.25
N SER A 103 -14.44 10.99 15.98
CA SER A 103 -15.06 11.08 14.65
C SER A 103 -14.77 12.39 13.89
N SER A 104 -14.38 13.46 14.59
CA SER A 104 -13.90 14.73 14.06
C SER A 104 -12.49 14.67 13.43
N ALA A 105 -11.59 13.80 13.90
CA ALA A 105 -10.28 13.55 13.29
C ALA A 105 -10.41 12.89 11.90
N TYR A 106 -11.53 12.20 11.65
CA TYR A 106 -11.88 11.60 10.37
C TYR A 106 -12.74 12.51 9.48
N ALA A 107 -13.16 13.66 9.99
CA ALA A 107 -13.90 14.68 9.23
C ALA A 107 -12.94 15.50 8.35
N HIS A 108 -12.10 14.82 7.59
CA HIS A 108 -11.31 15.47 6.56
C HIS A 108 -12.23 15.82 5.39
N ALA A 109 -12.23 17.10 5.02
CA ALA A 109 -12.84 17.52 3.77
C ALA A 109 -12.25 16.69 2.63
N PRO A 110 -13.07 16.23 1.67
CA PRO A 110 -12.57 15.49 0.52
C PRO A 110 -11.41 16.24 -0.15
N SER A 111 -10.28 15.56 -0.31
CA SER A 111 -9.11 16.15 -0.97
C SER A 111 -9.21 15.96 -2.49
N GLY A 112 -8.74 16.94 -3.25
CA GLY A 112 -8.72 16.90 -4.72
C GLY A 112 -10.02 17.37 -5.38
N ALA A 113 -10.21 16.98 -6.64
CA ALA A 113 -11.38 17.39 -7.42
C ALA A 113 -12.55 16.42 -7.22
N MET A 114 -13.78 16.95 -7.23
CA MET A 114 -15.00 16.15 -7.16
C MET A 114 -15.05 15.13 -8.32
N PRO A 115 -15.31 13.83 -8.04
CA PRO A 115 -15.43 12.80 -9.06
C PRO A 115 -16.44 13.18 -10.15
N ALA A 116 -16.15 12.78 -11.39
CA ALA A 116 -16.97 13.14 -12.54
C ALA A 116 -18.40 12.58 -12.42
N GLU A 117 -18.52 11.40 -11.80
CA GLU A 117 -19.75 10.67 -11.52
C GLU A 117 -20.68 11.50 -10.62
N ILE A 118 -20.15 12.06 -9.54
CA ILE A 118 -20.90 12.93 -8.62
C ILE A 118 -21.22 14.25 -9.32
N ARG A 119 -20.23 14.88 -9.96
CA ARG A 119 -20.40 16.19 -10.59
C ARG A 119 -21.48 16.20 -11.69
N ARG A 120 -21.60 15.10 -12.43
CA ARG A 120 -22.54 14.92 -13.56
C ARG A 120 -23.91 14.36 -13.15
N LEU A 121 -24.11 14.02 -11.87
CA LEU A 121 -25.39 13.51 -11.38
C LEU A 121 -26.53 14.50 -11.69
N ASP A 122 -27.57 13.99 -12.35
CA ASP A 122 -28.78 14.73 -12.67
C ASP A 122 -29.82 14.51 -11.57
N LEU A 123 -30.15 15.58 -10.84
CA LEU A 123 -31.14 15.56 -9.77
C LEU A 123 -32.53 15.98 -10.27
N THR A 124 -32.68 16.26 -11.57
CA THR A 124 -33.92 16.78 -12.14
C THR A 124 -34.89 15.68 -12.54
N GLN A 125 -34.46 14.42 -12.61
CA GLN A 125 -35.30 13.29 -12.99
C GLN A 125 -35.47 12.34 -11.80
N THR A 126 -36.72 12.07 -11.42
CA THR A 126 -37.01 11.08 -10.39
C THR A 126 -37.02 9.66 -10.99
N PRO A 127 -36.91 8.60 -10.15
CA PRO A 127 -37.03 7.22 -10.60
C PRO A 127 -38.34 6.91 -11.35
N TYR A 128 -39.38 7.72 -11.13
CA TYR A 128 -40.70 7.59 -11.76
C TYR A 128 -40.84 8.45 -13.03
N GLY A 129 -39.75 9.03 -13.53
CA GLY A 129 -39.73 9.84 -14.76
C GLY A 129 -40.27 11.27 -14.60
N LEU A 130 -40.68 11.67 -13.39
CA LEU A 130 -41.17 13.02 -13.13
C LEU A 130 -39.99 14.00 -13.05
N ARG A 131 -40.11 15.13 -13.76
CA ARG A 131 -39.11 16.19 -13.71
C ARG A 131 -39.33 17.09 -12.51
N VAL A 132 -38.28 17.28 -11.69
CA VAL A 132 -38.28 18.15 -10.52
C VAL A 132 -37.30 19.30 -10.73
N LYS A 133 -37.75 20.51 -10.42
CA LYS A 133 -36.93 21.72 -10.55
C LYS A 133 -36.03 21.89 -9.33
N VAL A 134 -34.80 21.38 -9.39
CA VAL A 134 -33.81 21.58 -8.32
C VAL A 134 -33.05 22.88 -8.55
N GLY A 135 -33.09 23.79 -7.58
CA GLY A 135 -32.34 25.05 -7.65
C GLY A 135 -30.83 24.83 -7.72
N LYS A 136 -30.09 25.70 -8.44
CA LYS A 136 -28.62 25.59 -8.61
C LYS A 136 -27.86 25.48 -7.29
N LYS A 137 -28.30 26.23 -6.26
CA LYS A 137 -27.71 26.21 -4.91
C LYS A 137 -27.96 24.88 -4.19
N ALA A 138 -29.19 24.36 -4.26
CA ALA A 138 -29.56 23.08 -3.66
C ALA A 138 -28.78 21.93 -4.31
N ARG A 139 -28.71 21.90 -5.66
CA ARG A 139 -27.89 20.93 -6.39
C ARG A 139 -26.44 20.96 -5.93
N ARG A 140 -25.81 22.14 -5.85
CA ARG A 140 -24.41 22.25 -5.41
C ARG A 140 -24.21 21.72 -3.99
N LYS A 141 -25.10 22.07 -3.06
CA LYS A 141 -25.02 21.60 -1.67
C LYS A 141 -25.23 20.10 -1.55
N PHE A 142 -26.17 19.53 -2.30
CA PHE A 142 -26.40 18.09 -2.32
C PHE A 142 -25.18 17.33 -2.86
N LEU A 143 -24.61 17.76 -4.00
CA LEU A 143 -23.42 17.10 -4.56
C LEU A 143 -22.20 17.22 -3.63
N GLN A 144 -22.05 18.37 -2.95
CA GLN A 144 -20.99 18.54 -1.96
C GLN A 144 -21.19 17.60 -0.76
N TRP A 145 -22.41 17.50 -0.25
CA TRP A 145 -22.74 16.57 0.84
C TRP A 145 -22.50 15.12 0.41
N LEU A 146 -22.96 14.73 -0.78
CA LEU A 146 -22.77 13.39 -1.31
C LEU A 146 -21.28 13.05 -1.44
N TRP A 147 -20.47 13.98 -1.95
CA TRP A 147 -19.03 13.81 -2.03
C TRP A 147 -18.38 13.64 -0.65
N THR A 148 -18.75 14.45 0.34
CA THR A 148 -18.23 14.29 1.70
C THR A 148 -18.67 12.98 2.35
N HIS A 149 -19.88 12.51 2.05
CA HIS A 149 -20.42 11.26 2.59
C HIS A 149 -19.76 10.01 1.98
N THR A 150 -19.54 10.01 0.66
CA THR A 150 -18.95 8.86 -0.05
C THR A 150 -17.42 8.89 -0.11
N HIS A 151 -16.77 10.00 0.28
CA HIS A 151 -15.32 10.10 0.31
C HIS A 151 -14.70 9.23 1.41
N CYS A 152 -13.66 8.48 1.02
CA CYS A 152 -12.90 7.60 1.89
C CYS A 152 -11.53 8.21 2.21
N PRO A 153 -11.36 8.88 3.37
CA PRO A 153 -10.07 9.40 3.79
C PRO A 153 -9.12 8.27 4.19
N VAL A 154 -7.83 8.49 3.94
CA VAL A 154 -6.75 7.65 4.46
C VAL A 154 -6.19 8.32 5.71
N VAL A 155 -6.20 7.60 6.83
CA VAL A 155 -5.62 8.06 8.09
C VAL A 155 -4.29 7.39 8.30
N HIS A 156 -3.31 8.13 8.78
CA HIS A 156 -1.95 7.63 8.95
C HIS A 156 -1.70 7.29 10.41
N VAL A 157 -1.28 6.06 10.65
CA VAL A 157 -0.99 5.53 11.99
C VAL A 157 0.42 4.97 11.99
N TRP A 158 1.19 5.32 13.01
CA TRP A 158 2.52 4.76 13.21
C TRP A 158 2.40 3.33 13.74
N LYS A 159 3.31 2.46 13.30
CA LYS A 159 3.34 1.05 13.65
C LYS A 159 4.78 0.62 13.89
N ASP A 160 4.95 -0.31 14.82
CA ASP A 160 6.23 -0.94 15.14
C ASP A 160 6.36 -2.27 14.36
N LEU A 161 7.40 -2.40 13.53
CA LEU A 161 7.71 -3.63 12.80
C LEU A 161 8.58 -4.60 13.60
N GLY A 162 9.10 -4.18 14.76
CA GLY A 162 10.00 -4.97 15.58
C GLY A 162 11.49 -4.75 15.27
N VAL A 163 12.34 -5.35 16.11
CA VAL A 163 13.80 -5.14 16.09
C VAL A 163 14.51 -5.71 14.87
N ARG A 164 13.88 -6.66 14.17
CA ARG A 164 14.42 -7.28 12.94
C ARG A 164 14.27 -6.42 11.71
N PHE A 165 13.53 -5.30 11.79
CA PHE A 165 13.35 -4.36 10.71
C PHE A 165 14.05 -3.05 10.99
N TRP A 166 14.64 -2.47 9.94
CA TRP A 166 15.25 -1.15 10.00
C TRP A 166 14.84 -0.30 8.77
N PRO A 167 14.33 0.93 8.97
CA PRO A 167 13.92 1.56 10.24
C PRO A 167 12.76 0.80 10.90
N ARG A 168 12.73 0.78 12.24
CA ARG A 168 11.78 -0.03 13.03
C ARG A 168 10.33 0.42 12.91
N TYR A 169 10.10 1.73 12.78
CA TYR A 169 8.75 2.30 12.78
C TYR A 169 8.35 2.78 11.40
N VAL A 170 7.11 2.47 11.01
CA VAL A 170 6.50 2.88 9.74
C VAL A 170 5.18 3.59 9.97
N LYS A 171 4.88 4.59 9.15
CA LYS A 171 3.58 5.26 9.12
C LYS A 171 2.71 4.60 8.04
N GLU A 172 1.80 3.74 8.45
CA GLU A 172 0.88 3.03 7.57
C GLU A 172 -0.41 3.83 7.35
N GLY A 173 -1.01 3.65 6.17
CA GLY A 173 -2.32 4.22 5.83
C GLY A 173 -3.45 3.25 6.17
N HIS A 174 -4.47 3.75 6.86
CA HIS A 174 -5.67 3.01 7.24
C HIS A 174 -6.92 3.64 6.63
N CYS A 175 -7.85 2.79 6.16
CA CYS A 175 -9.16 3.24 5.68
C CYS A 175 -10.15 3.29 6.85
N PHE A 176 -10.93 4.34 6.96
CA PHE A 176 -11.98 4.42 7.98
C PHE A 176 -13.19 3.54 7.59
N SER A 177 -13.50 2.52 8.38
CA SER A 177 -14.56 1.54 8.09
C SER A 177 -15.69 1.47 9.12
N GLU A 178 -15.76 2.39 10.08
CA GLU A 178 -16.82 2.37 11.12
C GLU A 178 -18.17 2.92 10.61
N ARG A 179 -18.18 3.63 9.47
CA ARG A 179 -19.40 4.13 8.84
C ARG A 179 -19.53 3.62 7.41
N SER A 180 -20.77 3.49 6.94
CA SER A 180 -20.99 3.22 5.52
C SER A 180 -20.63 4.45 4.67
N CYS A 181 -20.05 4.21 3.50
CA CYS A 181 -19.74 5.24 2.50
C CYS A 181 -20.71 5.22 1.31
N SER A 182 -21.88 4.58 1.44
CA SER A 182 -22.89 4.46 0.38
C SER A 182 -24.30 4.77 0.85
N LEU A 183 -25.17 5.01 -0.14
CA LEU A 183 -26.62 5.16 0.01
C LEU A 183 -27.34 4.17 -0.93
N PRO A 184 -28.16 3.24 -0.44
CA PRO A 184 -28.36 2.90 0.97
C PRO A 184 -27.07 2.36 1.62
N GLU A 185 -27.09 2.26 2.95
CA GLU A 185 -25.95 1.76 3.72
C GLU A 185 -25.61 0.31 3.34
N GLY A 186 -24.31 0.01 3.29
CA GLY A 186 -23.82 -1.36 3.03
C GLY A 186 -22.41 -1.44 2.44
N MET A 187 -21.89 -0.35 1.85
CA MET A 187 -20.50 -0.30 1.39
C MET A 187 -19.61 0.36 2.44
N PHE A 188 -18.36 -0.10 2.51
CA PHE A 188 -17.33 0.41 3.42
C PHE A 188 -16.06 0.74 2.64
N CYS A 189 -15.31 1.73 3.13
CA CYS A 189 -14.07 2.15 2.50
C CYS A 189 -13.05 1.01 2.48
N LYS A 190 -12.44 0.79 1.31
CA LYS A 190 -11.40 -0.21 1.10
C LYS A 190 -10.19 0.41 0.39
N PRO A 191 -8.97 -0.11 0.63
CA PRO A 191 -7.78 0.34 -0.06
C PRO A 191 -7.93 0.16 -1.58
N THR A 192 -7.66 1.22 -2.34
CA THR A 192 -7.73 1.21 -3.82
C THR A 192 -6.38 1.39 -4.49
N LYS A 193 -5.42 2.00 -3.78
CA LYS A 193 -4.05 2.24 -4.24
C LYS A 193 -3.10 2.01 -3.07
N SER A 194 -1.89 1.55 -3.38
CA SER A 194 -0.81 1.38 -2.41
C SER A 194 0.47 2.01 -2.92
N VAL A 195 1.36 2.30 -1.98
CA VAL A 195 2.73 2.74 -2.26
C VAL A 195 3.65 1.82 -1.48
N THR A 196 4.62 1.22 -2.16
CA THR A 196 5.58 0.32 -1.54
C THR A 196 6.68 1.13 -0.84
N LYS A 197 6.99 0.73 0.39
CA LYS A 197 8.12 1.26 1.17
C LYS A 197 9.14 0.14 1.38
N THR A 198 10.41 0.45 1.21
CA THR A 198 11.50 -0.52 1.32
C THR A 198 12.12 -0.45 2.72
N PHE A 199 12.32 -1.63 3.32
CA PHE A 199 12.95 -1.77 4.62
C PHE A 199 14.11 -2.75 4.53
N LEU A 200 15.04 -2.66 5.48
CA LEU A 200 16.05 -3.69 5.71
C LEU A 200 15.48 -4.68 6.73
N ARG A 201 15.62 -5.97 6.44
CA ARG A 201 15.29 -7.06 7.37
C ARG A 201 16.56 -7.80 7.75
N CYS A 202 16.73 -8.09 9.04
CA CYS A 202 17.75 -9.00 9.52
C CYS A 202 17.38 -10.42 9.08
N GLY A 203 18.19 -11.01 8.20
CA GLY A 203 18.04 -12.40 7.80
C GLY A 203 19.18 -13.21 8.41
N HIS A 204 18.85 -14.33 9.06
CA HIS A 204 19.84 -15.31 9.47
C HIS A 204 20.40 -15.99 8.20
N VAL A 205 21.72 -15.96 8.03
CA VAL A 205 22.39 -16.73 6.98
C VAL A 205 22.64 -18.12 7.56
N GLN A 206 21.87 -19.10 7.12
CA GLN A 206 22.12 -20.52 7.40
C GLN A 206 23.26 -21.04 6.50
#